data_AF-A0A0G4MZK9-F1
#
_entry.id   AF-A0A0G4MZK9-F1
#
_cell.length_a   1.000
_cell.length_b   1.000
_cell.length_c   1.000
_cell.angle_alpha   90.00
_cell.angle_beta   90.00
_cell.angle_gamma   90.00
#
_symmetry.space_group_name_H-M   'P 1'
#
loop_
_entity.id
_entity.type
_entity.pdbx_description
1 polymer ?
#
loop_
_entity_poly.entity_id
_entity_poly.type
_entity_poly.pdbx_seq_one_letter_code
_entity_poly.pdbx_strand_id
1 'polypeptide(L)' 'ERFQKVIRLCLRQNSIQSIDGLAALAPTLQDLDLYDNLISHIRGLDELTHLTSLDLSFNKIKHIKNISHLTKLKEVFF' A
#
# COMPACT_ATOMS: atom_id res chain seq x y z
N GLU A 1 16.28 14.73 -0.57
CA GLU A 1 15.28 13.71 -0.20
C GLU A 1 15.89 12.31 -0.27
N ARG A 2 15.61 11.43 0.69
CA ARG A 2 16.19 10.08 0.75
C ARG A 2 15.29 9.08 0.01
N PHE A 3 15.88 8.02 -0.55
CA PHE A 3 15.19 6.85 -1.11
C PHE A 3 14.37 7.05 -2.41
N GLN A 4 14.91 7.78 -3.37
CA GLN A 4 14.31 8.11 -4.68
C GLN A 4 14.14 6.94 -5.67
N LYS A 5 14.48 5.71 -5.27
CA LYS A 5 14.48 4.52 -6.15
C LYS A 5 13.81 3.31 -5.49
N VAL A 6 12.99 3.52 -4.47
CA VAL A 6 12.31 2.41 -3.79
C VAL A 6 11.22 1.87 -4.70
N ILE A 7 11.37 0.61 -5.07
CA ILE A 7 10.40 -0.11 -5.92
C ILE A 7 9.49 -0.98 -5.06
N ARG A 8 10.02 -1.56 -3.99
CA ARG A 8 9.30 -2.43 -3.06
C ARG A 8 9.46 -1.94 -1.63
N LEU A 9 8.35 -1.85 -0.92
CA LEU A 9 8.29 -1.55 0.51
C LEU A 9 7.61 -2.71 1.24
N CYS A 10 8.34 -3.35 2.14
CA CYS A 10 7.87 -4.49 2.92
C CYS A 10 7.78 -4.10 4.40
N LEU A 11 6.57 -4.17 4.95
CA LEU A 11 6.22 -3.76 6.31
C LEU A 11 5.36 -4.84 7.01
N ARG A 12 5.61 -6.10 6.67
CA ARG A 12 4.89 -7.26 7.22
C ARG A 12 5.01 -7.31 8.76
N GLN A 13 3.95 -7.77 9.42
CA GLN A 13 3.96 -8.11 10.85
C GLN A 13 4.34 -6.91 11.75
N ASN A 14 3.66 -5.79 11.53
CA ASN A 14 3.81 -4.60 12.34
C ASN A 14 2.48 -4.21 12.99
N SER A 15 2.47 -3.10 13.73
CA SER A 15 1.26 -2.53 14.33
C SER A 15 0.72 -1.32 13.56
N ILE A 16 0.89 -1.31 12.23
CA ILE A 16 0.49 -0.18 11.38
C ILE A 16 -1.03 -0.09 11.35
N GLN A 17 -1.56 1.09 11.65
CA GLN A 17 -3.01 1.34 11.69
C GLN A 17 -3.50 2.22 10.53
N SER A 18 -2.60 3.03 9.96
CA SER A 18 -2.88 3.91 8.81
C SER A 18 -1.71 3.88 7.82
N ILE A 19 -2.03 4.10 6.54
CA ILE A 19 -1.05 4.18 5.47
C ILE A 19 -0.87 5.66 5.15
N ASP A 20 0.21 6.26 5.65
CA ASP A 20 0.52 7.68 5.48
C ASP A 20 2.01 7.88 5.17
N GLY A 21 2.38 9.03 4.59
CA GLY A 21 3.78 9.40 4.37
C GLY A 21 4.48 8.70 3.20
N LEU A 22 3.74 8.03 2.31
CA LEU A 22 4.28 7.33 1.14
C LEU A 22 4.37 8.20 -0.14
N ALA A 23 3.91 9.46 -0.09
CA ALA A 23 3.90 10.41 -1.22
C ALA A 23 5.25 10.50 -1.94
N ALA A 24 6.34 10.59 -1.19
CA ALA A 24 7.69 10.67 -1.75
C ALA A 24 8.12 9.42 -2.54
N LEU A 25 7.43 8.28 -2.34
CA LEU A 25 7.69 7.02 -3.03
C LEU A 25 6.76 6.81 -4.24
N ALA A 26 5.71 7.63 -4.41
CA ALA A 26 4.73 7.53 -5.49
C ALA A 26 5.32 7.42 -6.91
N PRO A 27 6.45 8.08 -7.25
CA PRO A 27 7.03 7.95 -8.59
C PRO A 27 7.64 6.58 -8.90
N THR A 28 8.02 5.79 -7.88
CA THR A 28 8.80 4.56 -8.09
C THR A 28 8.22 3.30 -7.45
N LEU A 29 7.37 3.43 -6.43
CA LEU A 29 6.83 2.31 -5.68
C LEU A 29 5.86 1.50 -6.53
N GLN A 30 6.15 0.20 -6.66
CA GLN A 30 5.36 -0.76 -7.43
C GLN A 30 4.79 -1.87 -6.54
N ASP A 31 5.42 -2.14 -5.40
CA ASP A 31 5.03 -3.23 -4.51
C ASP A 31 4.98 -2.76 -3.07
N LEU A 32 3.79 -2.85 -2.47
CA LEU A 32 3.53 -2.47 -1.09
C LEU A 32 2.97 -3.67 -0.33
N ASP A 33 3.78 -4.17 0.60
CA ASP A 33 3.43 -5.32 1.43
C ASP A 33 3.17 -4.88 2.87
N LEU A 34 1.90 -4.92 3.27
CA LEU A 34 1.37 -4.54 4.57
C LEU A 34 0.69 -5.73 5.26
N TYR A 35 1.07 -6.95 4.91
CA TYR A 35 0.54 -8.17 5.52
C TYR A 35 0.64 -8.15 7.05
N ASP A 36 -0.40 -8.63 7.72
CA ASP A 36 -0.45 -8.78 9.18
C ASP A 36 -0.14 -7.47 9.90
N ASN A 37 -1.09 -6.54 9.77
CA ASN A 37 -1.08 -5.24 10.40
C ASN A 37 -2.48 -4.94 10.98
N LEU A 38 -2.71 -3.71 11.43
CA LEU A 38 -3.94 -3.30 12.12
C LEU A 38 -4.78 -2.32 11.29
N ILE A 39 -4.56 -2.27 9.97
CA ILE A 39 -5.23 -1.32 9.07
C ILE A 39 -6.71 -1.67 8.98
N SER A 40 -7.58 -0.69 9.22
CA SER A 40 -9.04 -0.88 9.16
C SER A 40 -9.69 -0.27 7.93
N HIS A 41 -9.01 0.67 7.28
CA HIS A 41 -9.51 1.42 6.13
C HIS A 41 -8.39 1.68 5.14
N ILE A 42 -8.70 1.53 3.85
CA ILE A 42 -7.78 1.81 2.76
C ILE A 42 -7.84 3.32 2.45
N ARG A 43 -6.76 4.04 2.78
CA ARG A 43 -6.54 5.48 2.56
C ARG A 43 -5.04 5.73 2.35
N GLY A 44 -4.66 6.89 1.82
CA GLY A 44 -3.25 7.27 1.64
C GLY A 44 -2.52 6.52 0.51
N LEU A 45 -3.31 5.90 -0.40
CA LEU A 45 -2.81 5.27 -1.62
C LEU A 45 -3.09 6.13 -2.86
N ASP A 46 -3.63 7.35 -2.70
CA ASP A 46 -4.15 8.19 -3.78
C ASP A 46 -3.09 8.51 -4.85
N GLU A 47 -1.85 8.77 -4.42
CA GLU A 47 -0.74 9.14 -5.30
C GLU A 47 0.00 7.93 -5.88
N LEU A 48 -0.18 6.73 -5.32
CA LEU A 48 0.59 5.51 -5.62
C LEU A 48 0.14 4.81 -6.91
N THR A 49 -0.05 5.58 -7.98
CA THR A 49 -0.56 5.14 -9.29
C THR A 49 0.34 4.15 -10.03
N HIS A 50 1.57 3.94 -9.55
CA HIS A 50 2.53 2.96 -10.07
C HIS A 50 2.46 1.58 -9.41
N LEU A 51 1.64 1.41 -8.36
CA LEU A 51 1.47 0.11 -7.70
C LEU A 51 0.96 -0.95 -8.67
N THR A 52 1.63 -2.10 -8.65
CA THR A 52 1.29 -3.31 -9.40
C THR A 52 0.93 -4.47 -8.45
N SER A 53 1.45 -4.44 -7.22
CA SER A 53 1.17 -5.40 -6.14
C SER A 53 0.83 -4.67 -4.84
N LEU A 54 -0.24 -5.12 -4.18
CA LEU A 54 -0.67 -4.63 -2.87
C LEU A 54 -1.12 -5.80 -1.98
N ASP A 55 -0.37 -6.08 -0.92
CA ASP A 55 -0.74 -7.07 0.09
C ASP A 55 -1.30 -6.36 1.33
N LEU A 56 -2.60 -6.54 1.58
CA LEU A 56 -3.32 -6.08 2.76
C LEU A 56 -3.90 -7.25 3.57
N SER A 57 -3.47 -8.49 3.30
CA SER A 57 -3.98 -9.66 4.01
C SER A 57 -3.68 -9.61 5.50
N PHE A 58 -4.53 -10.24 6.29
CA PHE A 58 -4.44 -10.24 7.77
C PHE A 58 -4.47 -8.82 8.38
N ASN A 59 -5.24 -7.91 7.77
CA ASN A 59 -5.58 -6.62 8.38
C ASN A 59 -7.02 -6.62 8.94
N LYS A 60 -7.48 -5.48 9.45
CA LYS A 60 -8.84 -5.28 10.00
C LYS A 60 -9.82 -4.68 8.98
N ILE A 61 -9.53 -4.81 7.68
CA ILE A 61 -10.34 -4.24 6.60
C ILE A 61 -11.61 -5.08 6.42
N LYS A 62 -12.77 -4.43 6.58
CA LYS A 62 -14.08 -5.09 6.38
C LYS A 62 -14.63 -4.93 4.97
N HIS A 63 -14.23 -3.86 4.28
CA HIS A 63 -14.73 -3.51 2.96
C HIS A 63 -13.60 -2.97 2.11
N ILE A 64 -13.50 -3.49 0.89
CA ILE A 64 -12.55 -3.00 -0.10
C ILE A 64 -13.16 -1.77 -0.77
N LYS A 65 -12.56 -0.61 -0.53
CA LYS A 65 -12.93 0.70 -1.11
C LYS A 65 -11.65 1.47 -1.40
N ASN A 66 -11.72 2.54 -2.19
CA ASN A 66 -10.59 3.44 -2.47
C ASN A 66 -9.35 2.75 -3.10
N ILE A 67 -9.58 1.83 -4.05
CA ILE A 67 -8.51 1.22 -4.85
C ILE A 67 -8.73 1.35 -6.35
N SER A 68 -9.85 1.94 -6.78
CA SER A 68 -10.24 2.03 -8.19
C SER A 68 -9.33 2.91 -9.04
N HIS A 69 -8.61 3.85 -8.42
CA HIS A 69 -7.64 4.72 -9.08
C HIS A 69 -6.29 4.04 -9.33
N LEU A 70 -6.02 2.90 -8.69
CA LEU A 70 -4.80 2.11 -8.88
C LEU A 70 -4.87 1.29 -10.18
N THR A 71 -4.91 1.98 -11.32
CA THR A 71 -5.18 1.40 -12.64
C THR A 71 -4.10 0.42 -13.13
N LYS A 72 -2.90 0.46 -12.55
CA LYS A 72 -1.79 -0.47 -12.87
C LYS A 72 -1.74 -1.69 -11.94
N LEU A 73 -2.62 -1.77 -10.96
CA LEU A 73 -2.65 -2.84 -9.96
C LEU A 73 -3.06 -4.16 -10.63
N LYS A 74 -2.22 -5.19 -10.45
CA LYS A 74 -2.42 -6.52 -11.04
C LYS A 74 -2.74 -7.56 -9.99
N GLU A 75 -2.10 -7.43 -8.84
CA GLU A 75 -2.21 -8.39 -7.73
C GLU A 75 -2.66 -7.65 -6.48
N VAL A 76 -3.71 -8.18 -5.85
CA VAL A 76 -4.24 -7.66 -4.58
C VAL A 76 -4.59 -8.81 -3.66
N PHE A 77 -4.09 -8.75 -2.43
CA PHE A 77 -4.35 -9.73 -1.38
C PHE A 77 -5.06 -9.02 -0.22
N PHE A 78 -6.11 -9.64 0.33
CA PHE A 78 -6.96 -9.12 1.42
C PHE A 78 -7.16 -10.15 2.52
#